data_AF-A0A354DHK2-F1
#
_entry.id   AF-A0A354DHK2-F1
#
_cell.length_a   1.000
_cell.length_b   1.000
_cell.length_c   1.000
_cell.angle_alpha   90.00
_cell.angle_beta   90.00
_cell.angle_gamma   90.00
#
_symmetry.space_group_name_H-M   'P 1'
#
loop_
_entity.id
_entity.type
_entity.pdbx_description
1 polymer ?
#
loop_
_entity_poly.entity_id
_entity_poly.type
_entity_poly.pdbx_seq_one_letter_code
_entity_poly.pdbx_strand_id
1 'polypeptide(L)'
;MESGIDFIILLFLIGAFGSALSGMVGIGGAIIKYPMLLYIPPLLGFTAFTAQEVSAISAVQVFFSTLAAMFVFKKGGFIHGKLVAYMGTAIVLGSFAGGYGSKFLPDEVINIVYAI
;
A
#
# COMPACT_ATOMS: atom_id res chain seq x y z
N MET A 1 2.31 27.69 -11.85
CA MET A 1 3.76 27.48 -11.85
C MET A 1 3.99 26.06 -11.41
N GLU A 2 4.35 25.16 -12.33
CA GLU A 2 4.94 23.88 -11.95
C GLU A 2 6.39 24.13 -11.57
N SER A 3 6.63 24.53 -10.33
CA SER A 3 7.95 24.36 -9.74
C SER A 3 8.03 22.88 -9.39
N GLY A 4 8.90 22.09 -10.03
CA GLY A 4 9.06 20.66 -9.69
C GLY A 4 9.33 20.43 -8.19
N ILE A 5 9.86 21.44 -7.50
CA ILE A 5 10.05 21.49 -6.06
C ILE A 5 8.72 21.44 -5.29
N ASP A 6 7.69 22.17 -5.72
CA ASP A 6 6.38 22.20 -5.04
C ASP A 6 5.70 20.83 -5.10
N PHE A 7 5.83 20.14 -6.24
CA PHE A 7 5.32 18.79 -6.40
C PHE A 7 6.06 17.79 -5.52
N ILE A 8 7.39 17.88 -5.45
CA ILE A 8 8.19 17.04 -4.54
C ILE A 8 7.80 17.28 -3.07
N ILE A 9 7.61 18.53 -2.66
CA ILE A 9 7.18 18.88 -1.31
C ILE A 9 5.79 18.30 -1.03
N LEU A 10 4.84 18.44 -1.97
CA LEU A 10 3.52 17.87 -1.84
C LEU A 10 3.57 16.35 -1.65
N LEU A 11 4.31 15.64 -2.51
CA LEU A 11 4.47 14.19 -2.43
C LEU A 11 5.15 13.75 -1.13
N PHE A 12 6.14 14.53 -0.67
CA PHE A 12 6.79 14.28 0.62
C PHE A 12 5.80 14.42 1.78
N LEU A 13 4.96 15.47 1.79
CA LEU A 13 3.95 15.67 2.84
C LEU A 13 2.91 14.55 2.81
N ILE A 14 2.37 14.21 1.64
CA ILE A 14 1.42 13.09 1.48
C ILE A 14 2.07 11.79 1.97
N GLY A 15 3.31 11.54 1.58
CA GLY A 15 4.07 10.36 2.00
C GLY A 15 4.30 10.31 3.51
N ALA A 16 4.76 11.41 4.10
CA ALA A 16 5.06 11.51 5.54
C ALA A 16 3.80 11.36 6.39
N PHE A 17 2.78 12.19 6.15
CA PHE A 17 1.55 12.17 6.95
C PHE A 17 0.68 10.95 6.64
N GLY A 18 0.46 10.64 5.36
CA GLY A 18 -0.36 9.51 4.95
C GLY A 18 0.20 8.17 5.45
N SER A 19 1.53 7.97 5.35
CA SER A 19 2.16 6.74 5.82
C SER A 19 2.26 6.68 7.34
N ALA A 20 2.50 7.80 8.03
CA ALA A 20 2.52 7.82 9.50
C ALA A 20 1.15 7.48 10.10
N LEU A 21 0.09 8.13 9.60
CA LEU A 21 -1.28 7.85 10.01
C LEU A 21 -1.65 6.39 9.75
N SER A 22 -1.34 5.91 8.55
CA SER A 22 -1.68 4.53 8.19
C SER A 22 -0.85 3.49 8.96
N GLY A 23 0.39 3.82 9.32
CA GLY A 23 1.22 3.01 10.20
C GLY A 23 0.64 2.89 11.61
N MET A 24 0.08 3.97 12.16
CA MET A 24 -0.60 3.95 13.48
C MET A 24 -1.87 3.11 13.47
N VAL A 25 -2.61 3.09 12.37
CA VAL A 25 -3.84 2.28 12.22
C VAL A 25 -3.52 0.78 12.05
N GLY A 26 -2.29 0.43 11.65
CA GLY A 26 -1.83 -0.96 11.56
C GLY A 26 -2.35 -1.74 10.34
N ILE A 27 -3.10 -1.10 9.43
CA ILE A 27 -3.66 -1.74 8.23
C ILE A 27 -2.72 -1.61 7.00
N GLY A 28 -1.59 -0.91 7.17
CA GLY A 28 -0.55 -0.79 6.15
C GLY A 28 -0.93 0.20 5.05
N GLY A 29 -0.39 1.41 5.15
CA GLY A 29 -0.24 2.48 4.14
C GLY A 29 -1.44 2.89 3.27
N ALA A 30 -1.99 1.93 2.54
CA ALA A 30 -2.77 2.10 1.34
C ALA A 30 -4.13 2.76 1.60
N ILE A 31 -4.85 2.40 2.67
CA ILE A 31 -6.22 2.92 2.89
C ILE A 31 -6.24 4.45 2.96
N ILE A 32 -5.25 5.07 3.60
CA ILE A 32 -5.17 6.52 3.74
C ILE A 32 -4.39 7.14 2.58
N LYS A 33 -3.25 6.55 2.21
CA LYS A 33 -2.36 7.15 1.20
C LYS A 33 -2.93 7.06 -0.22
N TYR A 34 -3.68 6.01 -0.54
CA TYR A 34 -4.26 5.80 -1.86
C TYR A 34 -5.19 6.94 -2.29
N PRO A 35 -6.26 7.29 -1.52
CA PRO A 35 -7.10 8.42 -1.88
C PRO A 35 -6.34 9.75 -1.86
N MET A 36 -5.37 9.93 -0.95
CA MET A 36 -4.56 11.15 -0.91
C MET A 36 -3.75 11.36 -2.20
N LEU A 37 -3.08 10.33 -2.71
CA LEU A 37 -2.33 10.41 -3.96
C LEU A 37 -3.23 10.56 -5.20
N LEU A 38 -4.43 9.98 -5.16
CA LEU A 38 -5.37 10.05 -6.28
C LEU A 38 -6.05 11.41 -6.39
N TYR A 39 -6.39 12.04 -5.27
CA TYR A 39 -7.25 13.24 -5.26
C TYR A 39 -6.54 14.54 -4.93
N ILE A 40 -5.49 14.54 -4.10
CA ILE A 40 -4.84 15.79 -3.65
C ILE A 40 -4.02 16.46 -4.76
N PRO A 41 -3.15 15.75 -5.52
CA PRO A 41 -2.38 16.40 -6.59
C PRO A 41 -3.27 17.07 -7.66
N PRO A 42 -4.32 16.42 -8.19
CA PRO A 42 -5.24 17.07 -9.13
C PRO A 42 -5.97 18.28 -8.54
N LEU A 43 -6.37 18.20 -7.27
CA LEU A 43 -7.08 19.30 -6.59
C LEU A 43 -6.22 20.57 -6.49
N LEU A 44 -4.90 20.41 -6.40
CA LEU A 44 -3.93 21.50 -6.33
C LEU A 44 -3.38 21.91 -7.70
N GLY A 45 -3.91 21.34 -8.79
CA GLY A 45 -3.52 21.67 -10.16
C GLY A 45 -2.26 20.95 -10.67
N PHE A 46 -1.81 19.90 -9.98
CA PHE A 46 -0.72 19.03 -10.46
C PHE A 46 -1.26 17.88 -11.31
N THR A 47 -0.36 17.23 -12.04
CA THR A 47 -0.68 16.00 -12.80
C THR A 47 -1.29 14.91 -11.91
N ALA A 48 -2.35 14.28 -12.42
CA ALA A 48 -3.06 13.20 -11.74
C ALA A 48 -2.29 11.88 -11.90
N PHE A 49 -2.20 11.13 -10.80
CA PHE A 49 -1.79 9.73 -10.87
C PHE A 49 -2.96 8.86 -11.31
N THR A 50 -2.66 7.83 -12.08
CA THR A 50 -3.58 6.74 -12.37
C THR A 50 -3.74 5.83 -11.14
N ALA A 51 -4.87 5.13 -11.06
CA ALA A 51 -5.11 4.10 -10.03
C ALA A 51 -3.98 3.05 -9.98
N GLN A 52 -3.42 2.70 -11.15
CA GLN A 52 -2.32 1.74 -11.26
C GLN A 52 -1.02 2.27 -10.66
N GLU A 53 -0.67 3.53 -10.92
CA GLU A 53 0.51 4.19 -10.32
C GLU A 53 0.36 4.31 -8.81
N VAL A 54 -0.80 4.76 -8.32
CA VAL A 54 -1.07 4.87 -6.88
C VAL A 54 -1.01 3.50 -6.20
N SER A 55 -1.55 2.47 -6.84
CA SER A 55 -1.48 1.08 -6.37
C SER A 55 -0.03 0.59 -6.26
N ALA A 56 0.79 0.84 -7.29
CA ALA A 56 2.20 0.48 -7.29
C ALA A 56 2.98 1.20 -6.17
N ILE A 57 2.79 2.52 -6.02
CA ILE A 57 3.40 3.32 -4.95
C ILE A 57 2.97 2.81 -3.56
N SER A 58 1.71 2.38 -3.43
CA SER A 58 1.17 1.83 -2.19
C SER A 58 1.79 0.47 -1.86
N ALA A 59 1.90 -0.45 -2.83
CA ALA A 59 2.49 -1.76 -2.63
C ALA A 59 3.95 -1.69 -2.16
N VAL A 60 4.79 -0.87 -2.81
CA VAL A 60 6.20 -0.71 -2.45
C VAL A 60 6.33 -0.14 -1.03
N GLN A 61 5.57 0.89 -0.69
CA GLN A 61 5.63 1.48 0.64
C GLN A 61 5.12 0.54 1.72
N VAL A 62 4.02 -0.19 1.50
CA VAL A 62 3.50 -1.16 2.46
C VAL A 62 4.56 -2.22 2.75
N PHE A 63 5.22 -2.75 1.71
CA PHE A 63 6.32 -3.70 1.85
C PHE A 63 7.42 -3.19 2.80
N PHE A 64 7.97 -2.00 2.56
CA PHE A 64 9.03 -1.45 3.40
C PHE A 64 8.55 -1.06 4.80
N SER A 65 7.34 -0.54 4.93
CA SER A 65 6.78 -0.17 6.23
C SER A 65 6.56 -1.38 7.14
N THR A 66 6.03 -2.48 6.59
CA THR A 66 5.82 -3.73 7.31
C THR A 66 7.16 -4.39 7.66
N LEU A 67 8.15 -4.31 6.76
CA LEU A 67 9.50 -4.80 7.02
C LEU A 67 10.16 -4.04 8.19
N ALA A 68 10.10 -2.71 8.17
CA ALA A 68 10.60 -1.87 9.26
C ALA A 68 9.87 -2.15 10.59
N ALA A 69 8.54 -2.24 10.55
CA ALA A 69 7.72 -2.58 11.71
C ALA A 69 8.12 -3.95 12.29
N MET A 70 8.31 -4.96 11.44
CA MET A 70 8.75 -6.29 11.86
C MET A 70 10.07 -6.25 12.62
N PHE A 71 11.07 -5.49 12.14
CA PHE A 71 12.34 -5.34 12.87
C PHE A 71 12.17 -4.66 14.23
N VAL A 72 11.32 -3.64 14.33
CA VAL A 72 11.05 -2.93 15.60
C VAL A 72 10.31 -3.84 16.58
N PHE A 73 9.20 -4.45 16.16
CA PHE A 73 8.39 -5.32 17.02
C PHE A 73 9.11 -6.62 17.40
N LYS A 74 10.01 -7.13 16.55
CA LYS A 74 10.88 -8.27 16.88
C LYS A 74 11.80 -7.94 18.05
N LYS A 75 12.42 -6.76 18.06
CA LYS A 75 13.27 -6.31 19.17
C LYS A 75 12.49 -6.13 20.46
N GLY A 76 11.22 -5.71 20.37
CA GLY A 76 10.32 -5.57 21.52
C GLY A 76 9.76 -6.88 22.07
N GLY A 77 10.08 -8.05 21.48
CA GLY A 77 9.55 -9.34 21.92
C GLY A 77 8.08 -9.58 21.57
N PHE A 78 7.46 -8.72 20.75
CA PHE A 78 6.04 -8.79 20.39
C PHE A 78 5.74 -9.73 19.20
N ILE A 79 6.76 -10.40 18.64
CA ILE A 79 6.61 -11.27 17.48
C ILE A 79 6.81 -12.73 17.86
N HIS A 80 5.76 -13.54 17.66
CA HIS A 80 5.88 -14.99 17.76
C HIS A 80 6.31 -15.61 16.42
N GLY A 81 7.58 -15.98 16.31
CA GLY A 81 8.17 -16.47 15.05
C GLY A 81 7.50 -17.70 14.44
N LYS A 82 6.99 -18.64 15.26
CA LYS A 82 6.26 -19.82 14.75
C LYS A 82 4.95 -19.41 14.07
N LEU A 83 4.23 -18.46 14.67
CA LEU A 83 2.97 -17.97 14.12
C LEU A 83 3.22 -17.19 12.82
N VAL A 84 4.28 -16.35 12.79
CA VAL A 84 4.69 -15.65 11.58
C VAL A 84 5.05 -16.62 10.45
N ALA A 85 5.80 -17.68 10.74
CA ALA A 85 6.13 -18.68 9.73
C ALA A 85 4.87 -19.40 9.22
N TYR A 86 4.03 -19.90 10.14
CA TYR A 86 2.82 -20.64 9.77
C TYR A 86 1.83 -19.78 8.95
N MET A 87 1.49 -18.59 9.46
CA MET A 87 0.54 -17.69 8.78
C MET A 87 1.18 -17.06 7.54
N GLY A 88 2.44 -16.62 7.62
CA GLY A 88 3.14 -15.96 6.53
C GLY A 88 3.31 -16.88 5.32
N THR A 89 3.68 -18.15 5.52
CA THR A 89 3.77 -19.11 4.41
C THR A 89 2.42 -19.34 3.75
N ALA A 90 1.35 -19.51 4.52
CA ALA A 90 0.00 -19.65 3.97
C ALA A 90 -0.44 -18.41 3.16
N ILE A 91 -0.18 -17.21 3.68
CA ILE A 91 -0.47 -15.93 3.00
C ILE A 91 0.32 -15.82 1.70
N VAL A 92 1.62 -16.10 1.71
CA VAL A 92 2.46 -16.00 0.50
C VAL A 92 2.00 -16.98 -0.57
N LEU A 93 1.78 -18.25 -0.20
CA LEU A 93 1.33 -19.27 -1.15
C LEU A 93 -0.06 -18.95 -1.70
N GLY A 94 -1.00 -18.56 -0.84
CA GLY A 94 -2.35 -18.17 -1.23
C GLY A 94 -2.36 -16.92 -2.11
N SER A 95 -1.55 -15.91 -1.80
CA SER A 95 -1.45 -14.68 -2.61
C SER A 95 -0.86 -14.97 -3.99
N PHE A 96 0.16 -15.84 -4.07
CA PHE A 96 0.76 -16.21 -5.34
C PHE A 96 -0.21 -17.05 -6.20
N ALA A 97 -0.88 -18.02 -5.58
CA ALA A 97 -1.90 -18.83 -6.24
C ALA A 97 -3.08 -17.97 -6.71
N GLY A 98 -3.57 -17.03 -5.90
CA GLY A 98 -4.63 -16.10 -6.27
C GLY A 98 -4.21 -15.14 -7.38
N GLY A 99 -3.00 -14.57 -7.31
CA GLY A 99 -2.47 -13.67 -8.34
C GLY A 99 -2.15 -14.36 -9.66
N TYR A 100 -1.76 -15.63 -9.65
CA TYR A 100 -1.62 -16.43 -10.87
C TYR A 100 -2.99 -16.89 -11.38
N GLY A 101 -3.87 -17.32 -10.48
CA GLY A 101 -5.21 -17.81 -10.77
C GLY A 101 -6.13 -16.73 -11.35
N SER A 102 -5.94 -15.46 -10.98
CA SER A 102 -6.75 -14.35 -11.50
C SER A 102 -6.66 -14.18 -13.01
N LYS A 103 -5.58 -14.65 -13.65
CA LYS A 103 -5.43 -14.65 -15.12
C LYS A 103 -6.44 -15.54 -15.83
N PHE A 104 -7.04 -16.50 -15.12
CA PHE A 104 -8.03 -17.43 -15.66
C PHE A 104 -9.46 -17.03 -15.28
N LEU A 105 -9.64 -15.95 -14.51
CA LEU A 105 -10.94 -15.46 -14.10
C LEU A 105 -11.49 -14.45 -15.13
N PRO A 106 -12.78 -14.52 -15.48
CA PRO A 106 -13.45 -13.48 -16.25
C PRO A 106 -13.46 -12.14 -15.51
N ASP A 107 -13.38 -11.02 -16.26
CA ASP A 107 -13.38 -9.67 -15.70
C ASP A 107 -14.57 -9.40 -14.75
N GLU A 108 -15.72 -9.99 -15.07
CA GLU A 108 -16.95 -9.88 -14.27
C GLU A 108 -16.80 -10.48 -12.87
N VAL A 109 -16.04 -11.57 -12.74
CA VAL A 109 -15.74 -12.19 -11.44
C VAL A 109 -14.76 -11.34 -10.65
N ILE A 110 -13.78 -10.73 -11.32
CA ILE A 110 -12.82 -9.83 -10.69
C ILE A 110 -13.53 -8.59 -10.15
N ASN A 111 -14.43 -7.97 -10.93
CA ASN A 111 -15.19 -6.79 -10.53
C ASN A 111 -16.07 -7.06 -9.29
N ILE A 112 -16.73 -8.22 -9.23
CA ILE A 112 -17.49 -8.63 -8.04
C ILE A 112 -16.60 -8.71 -6.78
N VAL A 113 -15.41 -9.29 -6.89
CA VAL A 113 -14.46 -9.41 -5.76
C VAL A 113 -13.98 -8.03 -5.29
N TYR A 114 -13.74 -7.11 -6.22
CA TYR A 114 -13.39 -5.73 -5.91
C TYR A 114 -14.59 -4.86 -5.51
N ALA A 115 -15.81 -5.42 -5.52
CA ALA A 115 -17.07 -4.72 -5.25
C ALA A 115 -17.27 -3.47 -6.14
N ILE A 116 -16.95 -3.62 -7.44
CA ILE A 116 -17.11 -2.62 -8.50
C ILE A 116 -18.19 -3.07 -9.47
#